data_AF-A0A1G6BDT0-F1
#
_entry.id   AF-A0A1G6BDT0-F1
#
_cell.length_a   1.000
_cell.length_b   1.000
_cell.length_c   1.000
_cell.angle_alpha   90.00
_cell.angle_beta   90.00
_cell.angle_gamma   90.00
#
_symmetry.space_group_name_H-M   'P 1'
#
loop_
_entity.id
_entity.type
_entity.pdbx_description
1 polymer ?
#
loop_
_entity_poly.entity_id
_entity_poly.type
_entity_poly.pdbx_seq_one_letter_code
_entity_poly.pdbx_strand_id
1 'polypeptide(L)'
;MQKLFTISALLLALSLLSAPVLAQHQHGAQDQETQAMDAHPVLGDLSEEQREALKNMIESHRQEVMHHNLRMRAKQAELDVLLASPEANQDGINVVTQEITQLYGDILRVNNNLRRGVFEETGHLIPSGALGGKGQGMGGQGMGGRGMMSGKGRMMNCPMMQGHSDD
;
A
#
# COMPACT_ATOMS: atom_id res chain seq x y z
N MET A 1 -1.22 56.48 -5.23
CA MET A 1 -1.71 55.11 -4.91
C MET A 1 -2.27 54.44 -6.16
N GLN A 2 -1.42 54.03 -7.11
CA GLN A 2 -1.88 53.42 -8.38
C GLN A 2 -0.92 52.33 -8.92
N LYS A 3 0.09 51.91 -8.15
CA LYS A 3 1.14 50.97 -8.61
C LYS A 3 1.15 49.62 -7.88
N LEU A 4 0.10 49.28 -7.14
CA LEU A 4 0.00 48.02 -6.40
C LEU A 4 -1.01 47.01 -6.98
N PHE A 5 -1.75 47.38 -8.03
CA PHE A 5 -2.80 46.52 -8.59
C PHE A 5 -2.36 45.63 -9.77
N THR A 6 -1.14 45.77 -10.28
CA THR A 6 -0.71 45.06 -11.50
C THR A 6 0.05 43.75 -11.25
N ILE A 7 0.44 43.45 -10.00
CA ILE A 7 1.19 42.21 -9.70
C ILE A 7 0.25 41.00 -9.54
N SER A 8 -1.02 41.22 -9.15
CA SER A 8 -1.98 40.11 -8.93
C SER A 8 -2.48 39.42 -10.20
N ALA A 9 -2.33 40.01 -11.39
CA ALA A 9 -2.83 39.41 -12.64
C ALA A 9 -1.87 38.35 -13.22
N LEU A 10 -0.57 38.41 -12.88
CA LEU A 10 0.44 37.51 -13.47
C LEU A 10 0.51 36.16 -12.74
N LEU A 11 0.12 36.09 -11.47
CA LEU A 11 0.06 34.84 -10.69
C LEU A 11 -1.21 34.00 -10.99
N LEU A 12 -2.26 34.61 -11.55
CA LEU A 12 -3.51 33.91 -11.87
C LEU A 12 -3.50 33.25 -13.26
N ALA A 13 -2.56 33.63 -14.12
CA ALA A 13 -2.39 33.02 -15.44
C ALA A 13 -1.51 31.75 -15.42
N LEU A 14 -0.74 31.50 -14.35
CA LEU A 14 0.15 30.34 -14.25
C LEU A 14 -0.51 29.10 -13.61
N SER A 15 -1.73 29.23 -13.06
CA SER A 15 -2.48 28.14 -12.43
C SER A 15 -3.37 27.35 -13.40
N LEU A 16 -3.47 27.76 -14.67
CA LEU A 16 -4.34 27.10 -15.67
C LEU A 16 -3.62 26.06 -16.55
N LEU A 17 -2.32 25.81 -16.33
CA LEU A 17 -1.53 24.87 -17.13
C LEU A 17 -1.24 23.52 -16.46
N SER A 18 -1.67 23.31 -15.21
CA SER A 18 -1.61 22.00 -14.57
C SER A 18 -2.84 21.17 -14.92
N ALA A 19 -2.97 20.81 -16.20
CA ALA A 19 -3.84 19.71 -16.59
C ALA A 19 -3.33 18.43 -15.90
N PRO A 20 -4.19 17.64 -15.24
CA PRO A 20 -3.75 16.43 -14.59
C PRO A 20 -3.38 15.40 -15.67
N VAL A 21 -2.09 15.13 -15.80
CA VAL A 21 -1.57 13.88 -16.37
C VAL A 21 -1.95 12.74 -15.42
N LEU A 22 -3.23 12.39 -15.39
CA LEU A 22 -3.77 11.25 -14.62
C LEU A 22 -4.42 10.19 -15.53
N ALA A 23 -4.45 10.40 -16.85
CA ALA A 23 -5.16 9.51 -17.77
C ALA A 23 -4.33 8.35 -18.34
N GLN A 24 -3.03 8.22 -18.01
CA GLN A 24 -2.14 7.33 -18.77
C GLN A 24 -1.68 6.04 -18.06
N HIS A 25 -2.34 5.62 -16.97
CA HIS A 25 -1.98 4.38 -16.25
C HIS A 25 -3.11 3.34 -16.15
N GLN A 26 -4.15 3.43 -16.98
CA GLN A 26 -5.37 2.64 -16.82
C GLN A 26 -5.57 1.49 -17.83
N HIS A 27 -4.53 1.09 -18.57
CA HIS A 27 -4.65 0.02 -19.60
C HIS A 27 -3.90 -1.28 -19.30
N GLY A 28 -3.34 -1.45 -18.09
CA GLY A 28 -2.66 -2.71 -17.70
C GLY A 28 -3.22 -3.39 -16.45
N ALA A 29 -4.04 -2.70 -15.65
CA ALA A 29 -4.53 -3.24 -14.38
C ALA A 29 -5.75 -4.16 -14.55
N GLN A 30 -6.55 -3.93 -15.58
CA GLN A 30 -7.86 -4.57 -15.73
C GLN A 30 -7.76 -6.06 -16.12
N ASP A 31 -6.80 -6.43 -16.96
CA ASP A 31 -6.61 -7.82 -17.41
C ASP A 31 -5.97 -8.72 -16.33
N GLN A 32 -5.15 -8.15 -15.45
CA GLN A 32 -4.50 -8.91 -14.36
C GLN A 32 -5.47 -9.28 -13.25
N GLU A 33 -6.47 -8.45 -12.98
CA GLU A 33 -7.45 -8.68 -11.92
C GLU A 33 -8.41 -9.82 -12.27
N THR A 34 -8.86 -9.88 -13.53
CA THR A 34 -9.68 -11.00 -14.03
C THR A 34 -8.89 -12.32 -14.02
N GLN A 35 -7.62 -12.31 -14.45
CA GLN A 35 -6.76 -13.50 -14.37
C GLN A 35 -6.52 -13.99 -12.94
N ALA A 36 -6.41 -13.09 -11.96
CA ALA A 36 -6.20 -13.46 -10.55
C ALA A 36 -7.44 -14.13 -9.94
N MET A 37 -8.64 -13.70 -10.36
CA MET A 37 -9.89 -14.34 -9.95
C MET A 37 -10.10 -15.71 -10.57
N ASP A 38 -9.82 -15.85 -11.87
CA ASP A 38 -9.97 -17.12 -12.58
C ASP A 38 -8.97 -18.20 -12.11
N ALA A 39 -7.79 -17.77 -11.62
CA ALA A 39 -6.81 -18.68 -11.03
C ALA A 39 -7.14 -19.10 -9.58
N HIS A 40 -8.15 -18.49 -8.95
CA HIS A 40 -8.52 -18.84 -7.58
C HIS A 40 -9.40 -20.10 -7.57
N PRO A 41 -9.00 -21.18 -6.88
CA PRO A 41 -9.67 -22.49 -6.96
C PRO A 41 -11.12 -22.50 -6.45
N VAL A 42 -11.57 -21.41 -5.85
CA VAL A 42 -12.92 -21.25 -5.29
C VAL A 42 -13.73 -20.17 -6.03
N LEU A 43 -13.08 -19.26 -6.77
CA LEU A 43 -13.78 -18.15 -7.44
C LEU A 43 -13.90 -18.33 -8.96
N GLY A 44 -13.23 -19.35 -9.52
CA GLY A 44 -13.31 -19.68 -10.94
C GLY A 44 -14.68 -20.22 -11.38
N ASP A 45 -15.47 -20.78 -10.46
CA ASP A 45 -16.77 -21.41 -10.74
C ASP A 45 -17.97 -20.48 -10.53
N LEU A 46 -17.74 -19.17 -10.32
CA LEU A 46 -18.81 -18.19 -10.12
C LEU A 46 -19.63 -17.97 -11.40
N SER A 47 -20.91 -17.68 -11.23
CA SER A 47 -21.72 -17.16 -12.35
C SER A 47 -21.19 -15.79 -12.79
N GLU A 48 -21.50 -15.39 -14.03
CA GLU A 48 -21.06 -14.07 -14.53
C GLU A 48 -21.63 -12.92 -13.69
N GLU A 49 -22.88 -13.06 -13.21
CA GLU A 49 -23.51 -12.10 -12.31
C GLU A 49 -22.77 -11.99 -10.97
N GLN A 50 -22.40 -13.13 -10.36
CA GLN A 50 -21.61 -13.16 -9.13
C GLN A 50 -20.20 -12.59 -9.33
N ARG A 51 -19.59 -12.83 -10.50
CA ARG A 51 -18.27 -12.29 -10.86
C ARG A 51 -18.31 -10.77 -10.96
N GLU A 52 -19.35 -10.21 -11.60
CA GLU A 52 -19.53 -8.77 -11.72
C GLU A 52 -19.83 -8.12 -10.36
N ALA A 53 -20.69 -8.73 -9.56
CA ALA A 53 -20.95 -8.29 -8.18
C ALA A 53 -19.67 -8.26 -7.34
N LEU A 54 -18.87 -9.32 -7.41
CA LEU A 54 -17.60 -9.41 -6.70
C LEU A 54 -16.59 -8.37 -7.17
N LYS A 55 -16.47 -8.13 -8.48
CA LYS A 55 -15.62 -7.07 -9.04
C LYS A 55 -16.00 -5.70 -8.51
N ASN A 56 -17.30 -5.39 -8.47
CA ASN A 56 -17.79 -4.11 -7.93
C ASN A 56 -17.51 -3.97 -6.43
N MET A 57 -17.66 -5.05 -5.66
CA MET A 57 -17.30 -5.07 -4.24
C MET A 57 -15.80 -4.83 -4.01
N ILE A 58 -14.93 -5.48 -4.80
CA ILE A 58 -13.47 -5.32 -4.70
C ILE A 58 -13.05 -3.90 -5.08
N GLU A 59 -13.60 -3.32 -6.16
CA GLU A 59 -13.27 -1.96 -6.58
C GLU A 59 -13.69 -0.93 -5.53
N SER A 60 -14.90 -1.04 -4.99
CA SER A 60 -15.39 -0.17 -3.91
C SER A 60 -14.50 -0.27 -2.67
N HIS A 61 -14.18 -1.51 -2.26
CA HIS A 61 -13.27 -1.79 -1.16
C HIS A 61 -11.89 -1.14 -1.37
N ARG A 62 -11.32 -1.26 -2.58
CA ARG A 62 -10.02 -0.68 -2.93
C ARG A 62 -10.03 0.84 -2.78
N GLN A 63 -11.07 1.51 -3.25
CA GLN A 63 -11.21 2.97 -3.14
C GLN A 63 -11.31 3.41 -1.68
N GLU A 64 -12.11 2.72 -0.87
CA GLU A 64 -12.28 3.04 0.55
C GLU A 64 -10.97 2.86 1.34
N VAL A 65 -10.30 1.71 1.15
CA VAL A 65 -9.00 1.44 1.79
C VAL A 65 -7.93 2.43 1.32
N MET A 66 -7.91 2.80 0.03
CA MET A 66 -6.99 3.83 -0.48
C MET A 66 -7.17 5.16 0.25
N HIS A 67 -8.41 5.60 0.46
CA HIS A 67 -8.69 6.84 1.18
C HIS A 67 -8.20 6.80 2.64
N HIS A 68 -8.44 5.70 3.36
CA HIS A 68 -7.91 5.52 4.71
C HIS A 68 -6.37 5.51 4.74
N ASN A 69 -5.73 4.84 3.78
CA ASN A 69 -4.27 4.82 3.68
C ASN A 69 -3.67 6.20 3.43
N LEU A 70 -4.29 7.03 2.58
CA LEU A 70 -3.84 8.41 2.36
C LEU A 70 -3.93 9.25 3.64
N ARG A 71 -5.05 9.14 4.37
CA ARG A 71 -5.23 9.82 5.66
C ARG A 71 -4.21 9.36 6.70
N MET A 72 -3.93 8.06 6.73
CA MET A 72 -2.93 7.48 7.63
C MET A 72 -1.52 8.00 7.34
N ARG A 73 -1.12 8.10 6.07
CA ARG A 73 0.17 8.73 5.69
C ARG A 73 0.25 10.18 6.12
N ALA A 74 -0.84 10.95 5.93
CA ALA A 74 -0.88 12.35 6.34
C ALA A 74 -0.70 12.48 7.86
N LYS A 75 -1.36 11.62 8.64
CA LYS A 75 -1.23 11.60 10.10
C LYS A 75 0.13 11.12 10.58
N GLN A 76 0.76 10.19 9.88
CA GLN A 76 2.14 9.80 10.15
C GLN A 76 3.10 10.98 9.94
N ALA A 77 2.94 11.75 8.87
CA ALA A 77 3.76 12.95 8.65
C ALA A 77 3.54 14.01 9.73
N GLU A 78 2.31 14.19 10.22
CA GLU A 78 2.01 15.08 11.34
C GLU A 78 2.69 14.61 12.64
N LEU A 79 2.67 13.30 12.91
CA LEU A 79 3.38 12.70 14.03
C LEU A 79 4.89 12.92 13.94
N ASP A 80 5.47 12.72 12.75
CA ASP A 80 6.90 12.92 12.52
C ASP A 80 7.33 14.38 12.80
N VAL A 81 6.49 15.35 12.42
CA VAL A 81 6.72 16.78 12.74
C VAL A 81 6.67 17.04 14.24
N LEU A 82 5.68 16.49 14.95
CA LEU A 82 5.56 16.64 16.41
C LEU A 82 6.75 16.03 17.15
N LEU A 83 7.25 14.88 16.68
CA LEU A 83 8.40 14.20 17.27
C LEU A 83 9.73 14.91 16.98
N ALA A 84 9.84 15.63 15.87
CA ALA A 84 11.03 16.42 15.52
C ALA A 84 11.07 17.80 16.22
N SER A 85 10.00 18.22 16.89
CA SER A 85 9.92 19.49 17.60
C SER A 85 10.91 19.53 18.78
N PRO A 86 11.63 20.66 19.00
CA PRO A 86 12.50 20.81 20.16
C PRO A 86 11.72 20.89 21.48
N GLU A 87 10.44 21.26 21.42
CA GLU A 87 9.53 21.26 22.55
C GLU A 87 8.58 20.07 22.43
N ALA A 88 8.60 19.20 23.45
CA ALA A 88 7.78 18.00 23.47
C ALA A 88 6.29 18.36 23.70
N ASN A 89 5.48 18.25 22.64
CA ASN A 89 4.02 18.35 22.74
C ASN A 89 3.40 16.95 22.89
N GLN A 90 3.44 16.41 24.11
CA GLN A 90 2.95 15.06 24.39
C GLN A 90 1.45 14.88 24.12
N ASP A 91 0.63 15.90 24.41
CA ASP A 91 -0.80 15.84 24.15
C ASP A 91 -1.09 15.74 22.64
N GLY A 92 -0.39 16.52 21.83
CA GLY A 92 -0.48 16.42 20.36
C GLY A 92 -0.06 15.05 19.83
N ILE A 93 1.04 14.50 20.34
CA ILE A 93 1.52 13.16 19.97
C ILE A 93 0.47 12.10 20.29
N ASN A 94 -0.14 12.17 21.48
CA ASN A 94 -1.17 11.23 21.91
C ASN A 94 -2.42 11.31 21.03
N VAL A 95 -2.87 12.51 20.68
CA VAL A 95 -4.03 12.71 19.78
C VAL A 95 -3.76 12.11 18.40
N VAL A 96 -2.63 12.46 17.76
CA VAL A 96 -2.31 11.95 16.41
C VAL A 96 -2.14 10.43 16.42
N THR A 97 -1.55 9.87 17.47
CA THR A 97 -1.40 8.41 17.64
C THR A 97 -2.76 7.70 17.76
N GLN A 98 -3.71 8.28 18.50
CA GLN A 98 -5.07 7.76 18.59
C GLN A 98 -5.79 7.79 17.25
N GLU A 99 -5.65 8.88 16.49
CA GLU A 99 -6.24 9.01 15.14
C GLU A 99 -5.66 7.97 14.17
N ILE A 100 -4.35 7.72 14.20
CA ILE A 100 -3.71 6.65 13.41
C ILE A 100 -4.30 5.29 13.79
N THR A 101 -4.43 5.01 15.09
CA THR A 101 -5.00 3.75 15.59
C THR A 101 -6.45 3.56 15.13
N GLN A 102 -7.24 4.63 15.14
CA GLN A 102 -8.61 4.62 14.64
C GLN A 102 -8.66 4.31 13.14
N LEU A 103 -7.80 4.92 12.33
CA LEU A 103 -7.71 4.65 10.89
C LEU A 103 -7.35 3.19 10.60
N TYR A 104 -6.45 2.57 11.39
CA TYR A 104 -6.18 1.13 11.29
C TYR A 104 -7.43 0.29 11.60
N GLY A 105 -8.17 0.65 12.66
CA GLY A 105 -9.43 -0.01 13.01
C GLY A 105 -10.48 0.08 11.89
N ASP A 106 -10.58 1.25 11.24
CA ASP A 106 -11.49 1.46 10.11
C ASP A 106 -11.11 0.57 8.93
N ILE A 107 -9.82 0.47 8.56
CA ILE A 107 -9.35 -0.43 7.50
C ILE A 107 -9.69 -1.89 7.82
N LEU A 108 -9.49 -2.33 9.06
CA LEU A 108 -9.85 -3.68 9.48
C LEU A 108 -11.36 -3.95 9.36
N ARG A 109 -12.19 -2.97 9.71
CA ARG A 109 -13.64 -3.06 9.55
C ARG A 109 -14.03 -3.19 8.07
N VAL A 110 -13.46 -2.36 7.21
CA VAL A 110 -13.69 -2.39 5.75
C VAL A 110 -13.24 -3.74 5.14
N ASN A 111 -12.10 -4.27 5.57
CA ASN A 111 -11.64 -5.62 5.19
C ASN A 111 -12.64 -6.71 5.61
N ASN A 112 -13.13 -6.67 6.86
CA ASN A 112 -14.08 -7.66 7.36
C ASN A 112 -15.43 -7.56 6.65
N ASN A 113 -15.88 -6.35 6.33
CA ASN A 113 -17.11 -6.13 5.57
C ASN A 113 -17.00 -6.72 4.15
N LEU A 114 -15.88 -6.53 3.45
CA LEU A 114 -15.65 -7.19 2.16
C LEU A 114 -15.72 -8.71 2.32
N ARG A 115 -14.98 -9.29 3.27
CA ARG A 115 -14.96 -10.75 3.49
C ARG A 115 -16.36 -11.31 3.79
N ARG A 116 -17.17 -10.55 4.53
CA ARG A 116 -18.55 -10.89 4.81
C ARG A 116 -19.42 -10.82 3.55
N GLY A 117 -19.31 -9.76 2.76
CA GLY A 117 -20.04 -9.61 1.50
C GLY A 117 -19.71 -10.69 0.48
N VAL A 118 -18.42 -11.05 0.36
CA VAL A 118 -18.02 -12.18 -0.51
C VAL A 118 -18.64 -13.50 -0.04
N PHE A 119 -18.67 -13.75 1.27
CA PHE A 119 -19.32 -14.96 1.79
C PHE A 119 -20.83 -14.96 1.54
N GLU A 120 -21.51 -13.81 1.66
CA GLU A 120 -22.94 -13.70 1.39
C GLU A 120 -23.28 -13.92 -0.09
N GLU A 121 -22.43 -13.44 -0.99
CA GLU A 121 -22.63 -13.56 -2.45
C GLU A 121 -22.24 -14.94 -3.00
N THR A 122 -21.18 -15.55 -2.46
CA THR A 122 -20.55 -16.75 -3.03
C THR A 122 -20.63 -17.99 -2.15
N GLY A 123 -20.99 -17.84 -0.87
CA GLY A 123 -20.91 -18.91 0.13
C GLY A 123 -19.49 -19.25 0.59
N HIS A 124 -18.47 -18.54 0.12
CA HIS A 124 -17.07 -18.85 0.39
C HIS A 124 -16.40 -17.82 1.29
N LEU A 125 -15.77 -18.31 2.36
CA LEU A 125 -15.00 -17.47 3.26
C LEU A 125 -13.58 -17.31 2.73
N ILE A 126 -13.26 -16.09 2.30
CA ILE A 126 -11.92 -15.75 1.81
C ILE A 126 -10.95 -15.46 2.98
N PRO A 127 -9.67 -15.89 2.87
CA PRO A 127 -8.62 -15.47 3.79
C PRO A 127 -8.43 -13.94 3.77
N SER A 128 -8.00 -13.39 4.91
CA SER A 128 -7.61 -11.98 4.96
C SER A 128 -6.47 -11.71 3.96
N GLY A 129 -6.59 -10.65 3.16
CA GLY A 129 -5.60 -10.28 2.15
C GLY A 129 -5.62 -11.08 0.85
N ALA A 130 -6.54 -12.05 0.68
CA ALA A 130 -6.59 -12.86 -0.54
C ALA A 130 -7.08 -12.10 -1.79
N LEU A 131 -7.96 -11.11 -1.60
CA LEU A 131 -8.58 -10.32 -2.69
C LEU A 131 -8.02 -8.90 -2.84
N GLY A 132 -7.05 -8.52 -2.00
CA GLY A 132 -6.47 -7.17 -1.99
C GLY A 132 -5.32 -6.95 -2.99
N GLY A 133 -5.15 -7.85 -3.96
CA GLY A 133 -4.07 -7.81 -4.94
C GLY A 133 -2.72 -8.27 -4.36
N LYS A 134 -2.12 -9.29 -4.98
CA LYS A 134 -0.67 -9.53 -4.88
C LYS A 134 0.07 -8.34 -5.48
N GLY A 135 0.33 -7.27 -4.71
CA GLY A 135 1.24 -6.24 -5.22
C GLY A 135 1.30 -4.88 -4.54
N GLN A 136 0.36 -4.48 -3.69
CA GLN A 136 0.32 -3.08 -3.20
C GLN A 136 0.05 -2.96 -1.70
N GLY A 137 0.53 -3.93 -0.92
CA GLY A 137 0.78 -3.73 0.50
C GLY A 137 1.78 -2.60 0.68
N MET A 138 1.30 -1.48 1.20
CA MET A 138 2.01 -0.22 1.34
C MET A 138 3.01 -0.25 2.51
N GLY A 139 3.93 -1.21 2.43
CA GLY A 139 4.94 -1.57 3.42
C GLY A 139 5.91 -2.62 2.88
N GLY A 140 5.64 -3.20 1.70
CA GLY A 140 6.62 -3.94 0.93
C GLY A 140 7.47 -3.01 0.07
N GLN A 141 8.24 -2.13 0.71
CA GLN A 141 9.52 -1.78 0.10
C GLN A 141 10.18 -3.11 -0.26
N GLY A 142 10.48 -3.29 -1.53
CA GLY A 142 11.52 -4.19 -1.98
C GLY A 142 12.85 -3.77 -1.33
N MET A 143 12.98 -4.04 -0.04
CA MET A 143 14.22 -4.21 0.71
C MET A 143 14.43 -5.72 0.96
N GLY A 144 13.96 -6.56 0.03
CA GLY A 144 14.05 -8.02 0.11
C GLY A 144 14.68 -8.68 -1.10
N GLY A 145 15.55 -7.99 -1.85
CA GLY A 145 16.17 -8.57 -3.04
C GLY A 145 17.56 -8.07 -3.42
N ARG A 146 18.17 -7.19 -2.61
CA ARG A 146 19.58 -6.85 -2.76
C ARG A 146 20.38 -7.69 -1.76
N GLY A 147 20.98 -8.76 -2.25
CA GLY A 147 22.06 -9.46 -1.57
C GLY A 147 21.64 -10.57 -0.62
N MET A 148 21.25 -11.72 -1.16
CA MET A 148 21.65 -12.97 -0.53
C MET A 148 22.56 -13.72 -1.50
N MET A 149 23.85 -13.65 -1.18
CA MET A 149 24.87 -14.61 -1.56
C MET A 149 24.31 -16.03 -1.39
N SER A 150 23.71 -16.59 -2.43
CA SER A 150 23.72 -18.04 -2.64
C SER A 150 24.99 -18.42 -3.39
N GLY A 151 26.12 -17.98 -2.84
CA GLY A 151 27.42 -18.59 -3.07
C GLY A 151 27.51 -19.85 -2.21
N LYS A 152 26.78 -20.91 -2.60
CA LYS A 152 26.92 -22.23 -2.00
C LYS A 152 27.27 -23.22 -3.10
N GLY A 153 28.57 -23.35 -3.33
CA GLY A 153 29.11 -24.29 -4.29
C GLY A 153 30.62 -24.18 -4.47
N ARG A 154 31.39 -24.27 -3.38
CA ARG A 154 32.79 -24.77 -3.33
C ARG A 154 33.37 -24.63 -1.91
N MET A 155 32.84 -25.43 -0.98
CA MET A 155 33.61 -25.88 0.19
C MET A 155 34.45 -27.08 -0.26
N MET A 156 35.65 -26.83 -0.78
CA MET A 156 36.66 -27.86 -1.11
C MET A 156 38.04 -27.19 -1.05
N ASN A 157 38.60 -27.10 0.16
CA ASN A 157 40.03 -27.11 0.53
C ASN A 157 40.27 -26.28 1.80
N CYS A 158 40.07 -26.91 2.96
CA CYS A 158 40.87 -26.58 4.13
C CYS A 158 41.88 -27.72 4.30
N PRO A 159 43.15 -27.57 3.87
CA PRO A 159 44.21 -28.44 4.34
C PRO A 159 44.51 -28.09 5.80
N MET A 160 43.88 -28.82 6.71
CA MET A 160 44.37 -28.96 8.09
C MET A 160 45.54 -29.94 8.04
N MET A 161 46.79 -29.46 8.17
CA MET A 161 48.00 -30.16 8.70
C MET A 161 49.29 -29.40 8.34
N GLN A 162 50.35 -29.64 9.12
CA GLN A 162 51.71 -29.04 9.12
C GLN A 162 51.83 -27.63 9.71
N GLY A 163 52.69 -27.35 10.68
CA GLY A 163 53.67 -28.11 11.45
C GLY A 163 54.25 -27.13 12.50
N HIS A 164 54.44 -27.57 13.74
CA HIS A 164 55.78 -27.86 14.28
C HIS A 164 56.78 -26.68 14.18
N SER A 165 57.02 -26.05 15.33
CA SER A 165 58.32 -25.52 15.70
C SER A 165 58.35 -25.37 17.21
N ASP A 166 58.86 -26.42 17.86
CA ASP A 166 59.62 -26.29 19.10
C ASP A 166 60.95 -25.58 18.78
N ASP A 167 61.48 -24.90 19.81
CA ASP A 167 62.71 -24.07 19.91
C ASP A 167 62.62 -22.59 19.52
#